data_AF-A0A5C6C3P1-F1
#
_entry.id   AF-A0A5C6C3P1-F1
#
_cell.length_a   1.000
_cell.length_b   1.000
_cell.length_c   1.000
_cell.angle_alpha   90.00
_cell.angle_beta   90.00
_cell.angle_gamma   90.00
#
_symmetry.space_group_name_H-M   'P 1'
#
loop_
_entity.id
_entity.type
_entity.pdbx_description
1 polymer ?
#
loop_
_entity_poly.entity_id
_entity_poly.type
_entity_poly.pdbx_seq_one_letter_code
_entity_poly.pdbx_strand_id
1 'polypeptide(L)'
;MTLLVCVVTSLAVAARACAEDWTPAVGNGQHVDKSSLVSNSDFWNTPIYKRHTENDGPTVLIIAGVRGDQPEGVLAADAIRHWPIQRGQLIVVPCVNWPAIMAGTATTPGEPQTTYDLGTAYPSQPKQHEARTPLGRSLWAFAQNLRPDLIIDLQSSVDDFGNGKYGTAILYQGDPSTAALAEAGRKKVDQSGCIGRPQAVTLNRPMPDGSFVAAMNHKHQTPVIIVKAYQSQSGTTRSRNARQQRHVVHGVLEHLKMLNETVHPDQLLPPRQANDNSLRIGVFTGPGAVSSTGHGPYWLMRSWQDLEDHRFVPIAGEEARSNAIRQFDVLYFGGGTSTEQGKSLGEIGRENVKRFIHDGGGYVGACAGFFLLMPLRSTSLQIIQAENVHERSSFGKAEVNVELTPLGKVLLGPSASSPNQAVTSDSAYSNGPVVKPSPDRGEVAYQPLAFYRTETTRYNSQAGLMINTPSSIYAEYGRGRIIAHSCHPERPPGPQQWFRRSFTSVAPPAYRQGSRESTKPQRPYGLPTGCEL
;
A
#
# COMPACT_ATOMS: atom_id res chain seq x y z
N MET A 1 5.77 -32.44 42.20
CA MET A 1 5.48 -33.24 40.99
C MET A 1 4.04 -32.98 40.60
N THR A 2 3.79 -32.86 39.29
CA THR A 2 2.47 -32.65 38.65
C THR A 2 1.98 -31.21 38.51
N LEU A 3 2.69 -30.37 37.73
CA LEU A 3 2.14 -29.18 37.03
C LEU A 3 3.19 -28.58 36.08
N LEU A 4 3.68 -29.34 35.09
CA LEU A 4 4.61 -28.81 34.08
C LEU A 4 4.54 -29.45 32.69
N VAL A 5 3.40 -30.05 32.30
CA VAL A 5 3.31 -30.81 31.02
C VAL A 5 2.27 -30.28 30.01
N CYS A 6 1.41 -29.31 30.34
CA CYS A 6 0.36 -28.87 29.39
C CYS A 6 0.55 -27.49 28.73
N VAL A 7 1.67 -26.78 28.92
CA VAL A 7 1.85 -25.42 28.33
C VAL A 7 2.79 -25.41 27.10
N VAL A 8 3.51 -26.50 26.83
CA VAL A 8 4.53 -26.52 25.75
C VAL A 8 3.95 -26.88 24.37
N THR A 9 2.74 -27.46 24.29
CA THR A 9 2.15 -27.89 23.00
C THR A 9 1.30 -26.83 22.29
N SER A 10 0.95 -25.71 22.94
CA SER A 10 0.09 -24.68 22.33
C SER A 10 0.83 -23.53 21.63
N LEU A 11 2.13 -23.34 21.91
CA LEU A 11 2.97 -22.32 21.25
C LEU A 11 3.61 -22.82 19.93
N ALA A 12 3.71 -24.14 19.73
CA ALA A 12 4.26 -24.73 18.51
C ALA A 12 3.27 -24.72 17.31
N VAL A 13 1.99 -24.45 17.54
CA VAL A 13 0.95 -24.43 16.49
C VAL A 13 0.86 -23.06 15.81
N ALA A 14 1.24 -21.97 16.49
CA ALA A 14 1.22 -20.62 15.91
C ALA A 14 2.39 -20.34 14.94
N ALA A 15 3.52 -21.05 15.08
CA ALA A 15 4.66 -20.95 14.17
C ALA A 15 4.47 -21.72 12.84
N ARG A 16 3.41 -22.53 12.73
CA ARG A 16 3.11 -23.36 11.56
C ARG A 16 2.16 -22.72 10.55
N ALA A 17 1.54 -21.58 10.87
CA ALA A 17 0.60 -20.89 9.98
C ALA A 17 1.26 -19.90 8.99
N CYS A 18 2.60 -19.80 8.96
CA CYS A 18 3.33 -18.99 7.98
C CYS A 18 3.91 -19.82 6.81
N ALA A 19 3.55 -21.11 6.73
CA ALA A 19 4.12 -22.09 5.81
C ALA A 19 3.03 -22.84 5.02
N GLU A 20 1.99 -22.14 4.56
CA GLU A 20 1.11 -22.70 3.54
C GLU A 20 1.73 -22.47 2.15
N ASP A 21 1.94 -23.58 1.45
CA ASP A 21 2.52 -23.72 0.13
C ASP A 21 1.82 -22.81 -0.89
N TRP A 22 2.44 -21.66 -1.16
CA TRP A 22 2.13 -20.89 -2.35
C TRP A 22 2.87 -21.51 -3.53
N THR A 23 2.28 -22.56 -4.11
CA THR A 23 2.66 -23.05 -5.44
C THR A 23 1.70 -22.43 -6.46
N PRO A 24 2.11 -21.39 -7.20
CA PRO A 24 1.29 -20.92 -8.30
C PRO A 24 1.33 -21.95 -9.43
N ALA A 25 0.20 -22.58 -9.73
CA ALA A 25 -0.02 -23.15 -11.06
C ALA A 25 -0.12 -21.99 -12.06
N VAL A 26 1.01 -21.57 -12.62
CA VAL A 26 1.06 -20.69 -13.80
C VAL A 26 1.76 -21.51 -14.88
N GLY A 27 1.05 -21.73 -16.00
CA GLY A 27 1.56 -22.51 -17.12
C GLY A 27 2.91 -21.99 -17.64
N ASN A 28 3.69 -22.90 -18.23
CA ASN A 28 5.01 -22.74 -18.84
C ASN A 28 6.23 -22.83 -17.89
N GLY A 29 6.41 -23.96 -17.18
CA GLY A 29 7.72 -24.36 -16.64
C GLY A 29 8.40 -23.34 -15.69
N GLN A 30 7.63 -22.43 -15.09
CA GLN A 30 8.12 -21.44 -14.14
C GLN A 30 7.85 -21.93 -12.71
N HIS A 31 8.87 -21.88 -11.86
CA HIS A 31 8.79 -22.26 -10.45
C HIS A 31 8.91 -21.03 -9.56
N VAL A 32 8.19 -21.05 -8.43
CA VAL A 32 8.16 -19.96 -7.48
C VAL A 32 8.39 -20.50 -6.08
N ASP A 33 9.47 -20.05 -5.44
CA ASP A 33 9.84 -20.46 -4.10
C ASP A 33 9.79 -19.27 -3.15
N LYS A 34 9.31 -19.52 -1.93
CA LYS A 34 9.38 -18.56 -0.83
C LYS A 34 10.33 -19.10 0.23
N SER A 35 11.34 -18.31 0.58
CA SER A 35 12.25 -18.59 1.68
C SER A 35 12.42 -17.34 2.53
N SER A 36 13.42 -17.33 3.42
CA SER A 36 13.71 -16.14 4.20
C SER A 36 15.18 -15.98 4.57
N LEU A 37 15.58 -14.75 4.91
CA LEU A 37 16.96 -14.44 5.32
C LEU A 37 17.28 -14.94 6.73
N VAL A 38 16.33 -14.84 7.66
CA VAL A 38 16.54 -15.22 9.07
C VAL A 38 15.43 -16.18 9.50
N SER A 39 15.79 -17.32 10.09
CA SER A 39 14.84 -18.36 10.50
C SER A 39 14.56 -18.41 12.01
N ASN A 40 15.19 -17.55 12.81
CA ASN A 40 15.03 -17.53 14.27
C ASN A 40 13.82 -16.69 14.72
N SER A 41 13.10 -17.13 15.76
CA SER A 41 11.94 -16.46 16.36
C SER A 41 12.24 -15.08 16.94
N ASP A 42 13.51 -14.79 17.25
CA ASP A 42 13.92 -13.53 17.89
C ASP A 42 14.11 -12.38 16.89
N PHE A 43 14.14 -12.70 15.58
CA PHE A 43 14.26 -11.72 14.51
C PHE A 43 13.08 -11.84 13.55
N TRP A 44 12.63 -10.71 13.01
CA TRP A 44 11.58 -10.72 12.00
C TRP A 44 12.04 -11.49 10.76
N ASN A 45 11.21 -12.43 10.35
CA ASN A 45 11.49 -13.32 9.24
C ASN A 45 11.42 -12.54 7.91
N THR A 46 12.56 -12.07 7.38
CA THR A 46 12.59 -11.31 6.12
C THR A 46 12.35 -12.24 4.92
N PRO A 47 11.22 -12.11 4.21
CA PRO A 47 10.85 -13.02 3.14
C PRO A 47 11.68 -12.75 1.86
N ILE A 48 12.03 -13.84 1.18
CA ILE A 48 12.68 -13.86 -0.12
C ILE A 48 11.73 -14.56 -1.08
N TYR A 49 11.49 -13.94 -2.24
CA TYR A 49 10.70 -14.52 -3.31
C TYR A 49 11.62 -14.85 -4.47
N LYS A 50 11.63 -16.11 -4.88
CA LYS A 50 12.44 -16.59 -5.99
C LYS A 50 11.53 -17.03 -7.11
N ARG A 51 11.79 -16.56 -8.31
CA ARG A 51 11.17 -17.05 -9.54
C ARG A 51 12.26 -17.54 -10.45
N HIS A 52 12.12 -18.74 -10.97
CA HIS A 52 13.07 -19.29 -11.94
C HIS A 52 12.35 -20.05 -13.04
N THR A 53 13.03 -20.17 -14.17
CA THR A 53 12.60 -20.96 -15.32
C THR A 53 13.71 -21.91 -15.72
N GLU A 54 13.38 -22.95 -16.47
CA GLU A 54 14.38 -23.83 -17.09
C GLU A 54 15.15 -23.15 -18.24
N ASN A 55 14.59 -22.09 -18.83
CA ASN A 55 15.24 -21.33 -19.89
C ASN A 55 16.42 -20.53 -19.33
N ASP A 56 17.61 -20.74 -19.92
CA ASP A 56 18.85 -20.06 -19.55
C ASP A 56 18.70 -18.53 -19.61
N GLY A 57 19.27 -17.80 -18.65
CA GLY A 57 19.16 -16.35 -18.53
C GLY A 57 19.77 -15.84 -17.22
N PRO A 58 19.86 -14.51 -17.04
CA PRO A 58 20.56 -13.94 -15.89
C PRO A 58 19.79 -14.14 -14.57
N THR A 59 20.53 -14.14 -13.48
CA THR A 59 20.02 -14.06 -12.11
C THR A 59 20.03 -12.60 -11.65
N VAL A 60 18.85 -12.00 -11.48
CA VAL A 60 18.67 -10.63 -11.01
C VAL A 60 18.19 -10.63 -9.57
N LEU A 61 18.94 -9.97 -8.68
CA LEU A 61 18.57 -9.74 -7.28
C LEU A 61 18.03 -8.30 -7.12
N ILE A 62 16.80 -8.17 -6.66
CA ILE A 62 16.17 -6.90 -6.33
C ILE A 62 16.00 -6.80 -4.82
N ILE A 63 16.50 -5.72 -4.23
CA ILE A 63 16.34 -5.43 -2.80
C ILE A 63 15.69 -4.06 -2.59
N ALA A 64 14.96 -3.93 -1.48
CA ALA A 64 14.42 -2.67 -1.02
C ALA A 64 14.29 -2.67 0.52
N GLY A 65 14.04 -1.48 1.10
CA GLY A 65 13.78 -1.36 2.54
C GLY A 65 14.97 -1.75 3.41
N VAL A 66 16.21 -1.46 2.97
CA VAL A 66 17.40 -1.58 3.84
C VAL A 66 17.31 -0.59 5.00
N ARG A 67 16.77 0.61 4.72
CA ARG A 67 16.41 1.63 5.70
C ARG A 67 14.89 1.79 5.76
N GLY A 68 14.37 2.04 6.95
CA GLY A 68 12.92 2.08 7.20
C GLY A 68 12.23 3.40 6.86
N ASP A 69 13.01 4.45 6.62
CA ASP A 69 12.52 5.77 6.18
C ASP A 69 12.27 5.83 4.66
N GLN A 70 12.47 4.73 3.92
CA GLN A 70 12.39 4.63 2.45
C GLN A 70 11.37 3.60 1.94
N PRO A 71 10.06 3.79 2.18
CA PRO A 71 9.02 2.80 1.87
C PRO A 71 8.67 2.68 0.37
N GLU A 72 9.05 3.62 -0.49
CA GLU A 72 8.74 3.61 -1.93
C GLU A 72 9.25 2.34 -2.62
N GLY A 73 10.51 1.98 -2.37
CA GLY A 73 11.13 0.77 -2.90
C GLY A 73 10.43 -0.49 -2.44
N VAL A 74 9.93 -0.51 -1.20
CA VAL A 74 9.19 -1.65 -0.65
C VAL A 74 7.89 -1.87 -1.40
N LEU A 75 7.15 -0.80 -1.69
CA LEU A 75 5.92 -0.86 -2.48
C LEU A 75 6.17 -1.31 -3.92
N ALA A 76 7.26 -0.83 -4.53
CA ALA A 76 7.66 -1.25 -5.86
C ALA A 76 8.02 -2.75 -5.88
N ALA A 77 8.85 -3.20 -4.93
CA ALA A 77 9.31 -4.58 -4.86
C ALA A 77 8.19 -5.58 -4.52
N ASP A 78 7.20 -5.20 -3.70
CA ASP A 78 6.04 -6.07 -3.43
C ASP A 78 5.19 -6.33 -4.69
N ALA A 79 5.11 -5.37 -5.62
CA ALA A 79 4.48 -5.60 -6.92
C ALA A 79 5.39 -6.44 -7.84
N ILE A 80 6.68 -6.09 -7.94
CA ILE A 80 7.64 -6.74 -8.84
C ILE A 80 7.77 -8.24 -8.56
N ARG A 81 7.73 -8.67 -7.29
CA ARG A 81 7.80 -10.11 -6.95
C ARG A 81 6.66 -10.95 -7.56
N HIS A 82 5.62 -10.33 -8.10
CA HIS A 82 4.52 -11.01 -8.76
C HIS A 82 4.68 -11.15 -10.27
N TRP A 83 5.67 -10.50 -10.88
CA TRP A 83 5.86 -10.53 -12.32
C TRP A 83 6.39 -11.91 -12.78
N PRO A 84 5.74 -12.55 -13.77
CA PRO A 84 6.29 -13.75 -14.38
C PRO A 84 7.54 -13.38 -15.19
N ILE A 85 8.42 -14.37 -15.36
CA ILE A 85 9.64 -14.24 -16.16
C ILE A 85 9.69 -15.39 -17.17
N GLN A 86 10.31 -15.15 -18.32
CA GLN A 86 10.43 -16.14 -19.41
C GLN A 86 11.80 -16.83 -19.48
N ARG A 87 12.81 -16.28 -18.80
CA ARG A 87 14.16 -16.85 -18.71
C ARG A 87 14.91 -16.39 -17.46
N GLY A 88 15.89 -17.17 -17.00
CA GLY A 88 16.77 -16.83 -15.88
C GLY A 88 16.08 -16.93 -14.52
N GLN A 89 16.57 -16.13 -13.56
CA GLN A 89 16.06 -16.10 -12.19
C GLN A 89 15.81 -14.67 -11.71
N LEU A 90 14.63 -14.42 -11.14
CA LEU A 90 14.28 -13.16 -10.49
C LEU A 90 14.12 -13.40 -8.99
N ILE A 91 15.01 -12.80 -8.20
CA ILE A 91 15.02 -12.87 -6.75
C ILE A 91 14.64 -11.51 -6.19
N VAL A 92 13.60 -11.45 -5.38
CA VAL A 92 13.12 -10.19 -4.79
C VAL A 92 13.09 -10.32 -3.28
N VAL A 93 13.74 -9.38 -2.59
CA VAL A 93 13.65 -9.15 -1.14
C VAL A 93 12.95 -7.81 -0.93
N PRO A 94 11.60 -7.79 -0.83
CA PRO A 94 10.84 -6.54 -0.87
C PRO A 94 11.11 -5.60 0.29
N CYS A 95 11.50 -6.13 1.44
CA CYS A 95 11.83 -5.34 2.61
C CYS A 95 12.90 -6.08 3.41
N VAL A 96 14.14 -5.62 3.30
CA VAL A 96 15.26 -6.22 4.04
C VAL A 96 15.07 -6.01 5.53
N ASN A 97 14.79 -4.76 5.96
CA ASN A 97 14.72 -4.32 7.35
C ASN A 97 13.28 -4.03 7.79
N TRP A 98 12.50 -5.09 7.95
CA TRP A 98 11.12 -5.01 8.45
C TRP A 98 10.96 -4.21 9.76
N PRO A 99 11.81 -4.39 10.79
CA PRO A 99 11.71 -3.61 12.02
C PRO A 99 11.80 -2.10 11.78
N ALA A 100 12.73 -1.66 10.93
CA ALA A 100 12.91 -0.26 10.61
C ALA A 100 11.71 0.30 9.82
N ILE A 101 11.22 -0.42 8.82
CA ILE A 101 10.03 -0.02 8.05
C ILE A 101 8.80 0.09 8.95
N MET A 102 8.64 -0.87 9.87
CA MET A 102 7.58 -0.83 10.88
C MET A 102 7.78 0.34 11.84
N ALA A 103 9.00 0.70 12.24
CA ALA A 103 9.18 1.89 13.07
C ALA A 103 9.12 3.21 12.29
N GLY A 104 9.18 3.18 10.95
CA GLY A 104 9.35 4.37 10.13
C GLY A 104 10.69 5.07 10.37
N THR A 105 11.70 4.34 10.86
CA THR A 105 13.02 4.89 11.21
C THR A 105 14.05 4.48 10.17
N ALA A 106 15.01 5.37 9.90
CA ALA A 106 16.17 5.05 9.08
C ALA A 106 16.86 3.73 9.46
N THR A 107 16.99 3.52 10.76
CA THR A 107 17.80 2.48 11.39
C THR A 107 16.94 1.46 12.11
N THR A 108 17.51 0.28 12.41
CA THR A 108 16.83 -0.81 13.10
C THR A 108 16.57 -0.42 14.57
N PRO A 109 15.31 -0.38 15.03
CA PRO A 109 14.98 -0.10 16.42
C PRO A 109 15.56 -1.16 17.36
N GLY A 110 16.06 -0.73 18.52
CA GLY A 110 16.58 -1.63 19.56
C GLY A 110 17.98 -2.19 19.32
N GLU A 111 18.59 -1.94 18.17
CA GLU A 111 19.99 -2.31 17.89
C GLU A 111 20.99 -1.30 18.49
N PRO A 112 22.19 -1.73 18.91
CA PRO A 112 23.24 -0.83 19.38
C PRO A 112 23.61 0.25 18.35
N GLN A 113 23.95 1.46 18.79
CA GLN A 113 24.37 2.57 17.91
C GLN A 113 25.60 2.25 17.04
N THR A 114 26.36 1.20 17.34
CA THR A 114 27.47 0.76 16.50
C THR A 114 27.03 -0.12 15.31
N THR A 115 25.83 -0.68 15.34
CA THR A 115 25.32 -1.67 14.36
C THR A 115 23.91 -1.37 13.83
N TYR A 116 23.19 -0.41 14.41
CA TYR A 116 21.81 -0.06 14.07
C TYR A 116 21.54 0.39 12.63
N ASP A 117 22.52 0.96 11.93
CA ASP A 117 22.37 1.33 10.52
C ASP A 117 22.73 0.16 9.60
N LEU A 118 21.71 -0.55 9.13
CA LEU A 118 21.88 -1.65 8.18
C LEU A 118 22.48 -1.17 6.85
N GLY A 119 22.26 0.09 6.45
CA GLY A 119 22.75 0.65 5.20
C GLY A 119 24.28 0.75 5.12
N THR A 120 24.98 0.68 6.25
CA THR A 120 26.45 0.76 6.35
C THR A 120 27.05 -0.45 7.08
N ALA A 121 26.28 -1.55 7.20
CA ALA A 121 26.65 -2.71 8.01
C ALA A 121 27.51 -3.76 7.29
N TYR A 122 27.99 -3.51 6.07
CA TYR A 122 28.66 -4.50 5.22
C TYR A 122 30.19 -4.30 5.15
N PRO A 123 30.96 -5.31 4.71
CA PRO A 123 32.41 -5.20 4.52
C PRO A 123 32.85 -3.98 3.70
N SER A 124 33.69 -3.12 4.27
CA SER A 124 34.28 -1.96 3.59
C SER A 124 35.80 -2.02 3.43
N GLN A 125 36.48 -2.95 4.10
CA GLN A 125 37.94 -3.11 4.05
C GLN A 125 38.36 -4.57 3.84
N PRO A 126 39.56 -4.83 3.27
CA PRO A 126 40.06 -6.19 3.03
C PRO A 126 40.11 -7.07 4.28
N LYS A 127 40.20 -6.49 5.49
CA LYS A 127 40.27 -7.22 6.77
C LYS A 127 38.92 -7.45 7.43
N GLN A 128 37.83 -6.85 6.94
CA GLN A 128 36.47 -7.13 7.40
C GLN A 128 35.80 -8.02 6.37
N HIS A 129 35.51 -9.27 6.74
CA HIS A 129 34.97 -10.26 5.79
C HIS A 129 33.47 -10.49 5.93
N GLU A 130 32.86 -9.95 6.98
CA GLU A 130 31.46 -10.18 7.36
C GLU A 130 30.71 -8.88 7.65
N ALA A 131 29.39 -8.93 7.48
CA ALA A 131 28.51 -7.85 7.90
C ALA A 131 28.37 -7.80 9.43
N ARG A 132 28.08 -6.61 9.97
CA ARG A 132 28.13 -6.34 11.41
C ARG A 132 26.85 -6.75 12.15
N THR A 133 25.70 -6.77 11.47
CA THR A 133 24.39 -7.15 12.05
C THR A 133 23.99 -8.58 11.70
N PRO A 134 23.18 -9.28 12.52
CA PRO A 134 22.64 -10.60 12.18
C PRO A 134 21.88 -10.61 10.84
N LEU A 135 21.02 -9.62 10.62
CA LEU A 135 20.28 -9.45 9.37
C LEU A 135 21.22 -9.15 8.18
N GLY A 136 22.22 -8.29 8.37
CA GLY A 136 23.22 -7.97 7.35
C GLY A 136 24.06 -9.19 6.97
N ARG A 137 24.47 -10.03 7.94
CA ARG A 137 25.20 -11.28 7.69
C ARG A 137 24.35 -12.25 6.86
N SER A 138 23.05 -12.30 7.15
CA SER A 138 22.12 -13.16 6.44
C SER A 138 21.93 -12.71 4.99
N LEU A 139 21.72 -11.40 4.74
CA LEU A 139 21.66 -10.87 3.36
C LEU A 139 22.98 -11.08 2.62
N TRP A 140 24.11 -10.83 3.29
CA TRP A 140 25.45 -10.99 2.73
C TRP A 140 25.75 -12.45 2.35
N ALA A 141 25.50 -13.40 3.25
CA ALA A 141 25.68 -14.82 2.99
C ALA A 141 24.75 -15.32 1.88
N PHE A 142 23.49 -14.87 1.89
CA PHE A 142 22.52 -15.19 0.85
C PHE A 142 23.01 -14.73 -0.53
N ALA A 143 23.44 -13.47 -0.66
CA ALA A 143 23.90 -12.92 -1.93
C ALA A 143 25.21 -13.57 -2.44
N GLN A 144 26.13 -13.90 -1.54
CA GLN A 144 27.37 -14.61 -1.88
C GLN A 144 27.10 -16.02 -2.42
N ASN A 145 26.11 -16.71 -1.86
CA ASN A 145 25.70 -18.04 -2.32
C ASN A 145 24.92 -17.95 -3.64
N LEU A 146 24.08 -16.92 -3.79
CA LEU A 146 23.29 -16.69 -4.99
C LEU A 146 24.16 -16.33 -6.21
N ARG A 147 25.22 -15.52 -6.01
CA ARG A 147 26.07 -14.94 -7.07
C ARG A 147 25.24 -14.31 -8.22
N PRO A 148 24.44 -13.27 -7.94
CA PRO A 148 23.61 -12.65 -8.96
C PRO A 148 24.45 -11.99 -10.07
N ASP A 149 23.94 -12.02 -11.29
CA ASP A 149 24.52 -11.33 -12.47
C ASP A 149 24.24 -9.82 -12.44
N LEU A 150 23.19 -9.41 -11.70
CA LEU A 150 22.83 -8.01 -11.50
C LEU A 150 22.13 -7.82 -10.16
N ILE A 151 22.49 -6.75 -9.45
CA ILE A 151 21.76 -6.28 -8.27
C ILE A 151 21.06 -4.95 -8.61
N ILE A 152 19.77 -4.87 -8.30
CA ILE A 152 18.99 -3.63 -8.35
C ILE A 152 18.57 -3.25 -6.92
N ASP A 153 19.04 -2.11 -6.44
CA ASP A 153 18.72 -1.60 -5.09
C ASP A 153 17.75 -0.42 -5.20
N LEU A 154 16.54 -0.60 -4.65
CA LEU A 154 15.48 0.42 -4.68
C LEU A 154 15.55 1.28 -3.41
N GLN A 155 16.00 2.52 -3.57
CA GLN A 155 16.23 3.48 -2.49
C GLN A 155 15.35 4.72 -2.63
N SER A 156 15.29 5.54 -1.59
CA SER A 156 14.70 6.88 -1.65
C SER A 156 15.47 7.89 -0.80
N SER A 157 15.42 9.18 -1.11
CA SER A 157 16.01 10.21 -0.27
C SER A 157 15.33 11.57 -0.39
N VAL A 158 15.40 12.35 0.68
CA VAL A 158 14.97 13.76 0.71
C VAL A 158 15.93 14.69 -0.04
N ASP A 159 17.21 14.34 -0.08
CA ASP A 159 18.24 15.06 -0.82
C ASP A 159 18.58 14.25 -2.08
N ASP A 160 18.23 14.77 -3.25
CA ASP A 160 18.52 14.10 -4.52
C ASP A 160 19.07 15.08 -5.57
N PHE A 161 19.65 14.52 -6.63
CA PHE A 161 20.08 15.22 -7.82
C PHE A 161 18.91 16.10 -8.33
N GLY A 162 19.11 17.42 -8.32
CA GLY A 162 18.15 18.38 -8.86
C GLY A 162 16.92 18.70 -8.01
N ASN A 163 16.94 18.50 -6.67
CA ASN A 163 15.85 18.88 -5.75
C ASN A 163 14.46 18.36 -6.18
N GLY A 164 14.38 17.08 -6.58
CA GLY A 164 13.12 16.44 -7.00
C GLY A 164 12.68 16.73 -8.43
N LYS A 165 13.42 17.55 -9.20
CA LYS A 165 13.13 17.84 -10.63
C LYS A 165 13.06 16.57 -11.49
N TYR A 166 13.86 15.55 -11.15
CA TYR A 166 13.95 14.32 -11.92
C TYR A 166 13.02 13.21 -11.43
N GLY A 167 12.49 13.31 -10.21
CA GLY A 167 11.65 12.28 -9.58
C GLY A 167 12.44 11.03 -9.17
N THR A 168 13.14 10.39 -10.11
CA THR A 168 13.97 9.20 -9.88
C THR A 168 15.32 9.32 -10.59
N ALA A 169 16.41 9.07 -9.87
CA ALA A 169 17.75 8.88 -10.42
C ALA A 169 18.08 7.38 -10.57
N ILE A 170 18.65 6.99 -11.70
CA ILE A 170 19.12 5.64 -11.97
C ILE A 170 20.64 5.70 -11.96
N LEU A 171 21.24 5.27 -10.84
CA LEU A 171 22.67 5.29 -10.65
C LEU A 171 23.26 3.95 -11.10
N TYR A 172 24.28 4.00 -11.94
CA TYR A 172 24.88 2.80 -12.53
C TYR A 172 26.40 2.94 -12.61
N GLN A 173 27.10 1.84 -12.81
CA GLN A 173 28.56 1.81 -12.91
C GLN A 173 29.04 2.33 -14.27
N GLY A 174 30.25 2.86 -14.38
CA GLY A 174 30.73 3.45 -15.64
C GLY A 174 30.96 2.51 -16.82
N ASP A 175 30.52 1.24 -16.74
CA ASP A 175 30.70 0.27 -17.82
C ASP A 175 29.55 0.32 -18.85
N PRO A 176 29.80 -0.02 -20.13
CA PRO A 176 28.79 0.04 -21.18
C PRO A 176 27.55 -0.84 -20.95
N SER A 177 27.69 -1.96 -20.24
CA SER A 177 26.59 -2.91 -20.04
C SER A 177 25.57 -2.38 -19.04
N THR A 178 26.02 -1.86 -17.89
CA THR A 178 25.12 -1.24 -16.91
C THR A 178 24.56 0.09 -17.40
N ALA A 179 25.31 0.83 -18.24
CA ALA A 179 24.79 2.02 -18.92
C ALA A 179 23.58 1.71 -19.81
N ALA A 180 23.66 0.64 -20.62
CA ALA A 180 22.56 0.23 -21.48
C ALA A 180 21.30 -0.17 -20.69
N LEU A 181 21.48 -0.86 -19.56
CA LEU A 181 20.38 -1.22 -18.65
C LEU A 181 19.74 0.02 -18.01
N ALA A 182 20.55 0.95 -17.50
CA ALA A 182 20.06 2.18 -16.90
C ALA A 182 19.27 3.02 -17.92
N GLU A 183 19.77 3.12 -19.15
CA GLU A 183 19.09 3.83 -20.23
C GLU A 183 17.78 3.14 -20.65
N ALA A 184 17.73 1.81 -20.67
CA ALA A 184 16.48 1.08 -20.92
C ALA A 184 15.43 1.37 -19.85
N GLY A 185 15.83 1.37 -18.57
CA GLY A 185 14.95 1.77 -17.46
C GLY A 185 14.46 3.22 -17.59
N ARG A 186 15.35 4.16 -17.93
CA ARG A 186 15.02 5.58 -18.16
C ARG A 186 14.00 5.74 -19.28
N LYS A 187 14.23 5.11 -20.43
CA LYS A 187 13.33 5.14 -21.60
C LYS A 187 11.95 4.59 -21.26
N LYS A 188 11.87 3.54 -20.44
CA LYS A 188 10.58 2.94 -20.03
C LYS A 188 9.73 3.90 -19.19
N VAL A 189 10.36 4.67 -18.31
CA VAL A 189 9.66 5.72 -17.56
C VAL A 189 9.23 6.87 -18.47
N ASP A 190 10.07 7.34 -19.39
CA ASP A 190 9.68 8.39 -20.34
C ASP A 190 8.43 8.01 -21.16
N GLN A 191 8.34 6.74 -21.58
CA GLN A 191 7.20 6.20 -22.33
C GLN A 191 5.92 6.07 -21.51
N SER A 192 6.02 6.07 -20.17
CA SER A 192 4.89 5.81 -19.26
C SER A 192 3.98 7.01 -18.99
N GLY A 193 4.38 8.21 -19.43
CA GLY A 193 3.69 9.46 -19.06
C GLY A 193 3.76 9.79 -17.56
N CYS A 194 4.71 9.20 -16.81
CA CYS A 194 4.99 9.52 -15.42
C CYS A 194 5.37 11.00 -15.25
N ILE A 195 4.96 11.60 -14.13
CA ILE A 195 5.38 12.96 -13.75
C ILE A 195 6.79 12.89 -13.17
N GLY A 196 7.74 13.57 -13.80
CA GLY A 196 9.18 13.54 -13.47
C GLY A 196 9.99 12.97 -14.62
N ARG A 197 11.18 13.52 -14.87
CA ARG A 197 12.07 13.09 -15.95
C ARG A 197 13.28 12.37 -15.36
N PRO A 198 13.28 11.03 -15.28
CA PRO A 198 14.37 10.33 -14.65
C PRO A 198 15.68 10.57 -15.39
N GLN A 199 16.78 10.46 -14.66
CA GLN A 199 18.12 10.60 -15.21
C GLN A 199 18.89 9.30 -14.97
N ALA A 200 19.49 8.77 -16.02
CA ALA A 200 20.56 7.79 -15.89
C ALA A 200 21.84 8.56 -15.58
N VAL A 201 22.44 8.30 -14.41
CA VAL A 201 23.61 9.01 -13.92
C VAL A 201 24.71 8.01 -13.61
N THR A 202 25.86 8.19 -14.25
CA THR A 202 27.04 7.39 -13.93
C THR A 202 27.51 7.70 -12.51
N LEU A 203 27.80 6.65 -11.73
CA LEU A 203 28.45 6.77 -10.43
C LEU A 203 29.91 7.23 -10.62
N ASN A 204 30.10 8.54 -10.73
CA ASN A 204 31.43 9.18 -10.82
C ASN A 204 32.15 9.25 -9.45
N ARG A 205 31.47 8.83 -8.38
CA ARG A 205 32.03 8.68 -7.02
C ARG A 205 31.91 7.21 -6.61
N PRO A 206 32.82 6.69 -5.77
CA PRO A 206 32.69 5.34 -5.22
C PRO A 206 31.32 5.16 -4.55
N MET A 207 30.76 3.96 -4.66
CA MET A 207 29.56 3.61 -3.87
C MET A 207 29.85 3.81 -2.37
N PRO A 208 28.85 4.15 -1.53
CA PRO A 208 29.08 4.40 -0.12
C PRO A 208 29.77 3.22 0.56
N ASP A 209 30.90 3.48 1.21
CA ASP A 209 31.65 2.48 1.94
C ASP A 209 30.77 1.80 3.00
N GLY A 210 30.87 0.46 3.06
CA GLY A 210 30.09 -0.35 3.99
C GLY A 210 28.64 -0.59 3.59
N SER A 211 28.21 -0.11 2.41
CA SER A 211 26.91 -0.50 1.85
C SER A 211 26.93 -1.89 1.23
N PHE A 212 25.76 -2.55 1.18
CA PHE A 212 25.62 -3.89 0.61
C PHE A 212 26.10 -3.95 -0.84
N VAL A 213 25.66 -2.99 -1.64
CA VAL A 213 25.98 -2.90 -3.07
C VAL A 213 27.47 -2.63 -3.32
N ALA A 214 28.11 -1.78 -2.50
CA ALA A 214 29.55 -1.56 -2.56
C ALA A 214 30.32 -2.85 -2.23
N ALA A 215 29.92 -3.56 -1.16
CA ALA A 215 30.57 -4.79 -0.75
C ALA A 215 30.47 -5.90 -1.81
N MET A 216 29.29 -6.07 -2.43
CA MET A 216 29.09 -7.04 -3.52
C MET A 216 29.92 -6.69 -4.75
N ASN A 217 29.94 -5.41 -5.13
CA ASN A 217 30.71 -5.00 -6.30
C ASN A 217 32.22 -5.12 -6.07
N HIS A 218 32.75 -4.65 -4.93
CA HIS A 218 34.18 -4.71 -4.65
C HIS A 218 34.69 -6.15 -4.53
N LYS A 219 33.91 -7.05 -3.91
CA LYS A 219 34.36 -8.44 -3.65
C LYS A 219 34.07 -9.40 -4.80
N HIS A 220 32.94 -9.23 -5.49
CA HIS A 220 32.45 -10.19 -6.49
C HIS A 220 32.35 -9.60 -7.89
N GLN A 221 32.68 -8.32 -8.08
CA GLN A 221 32.51 -7.61 -9.36
C GLN A 221 31.08 -7.67 -9.91
N THR A 222 30.10 -7.90 -9.03
CA THR A 222 28.69 -7.95 -9.41
C THR A 222 28.22 -6.57 -9.89
N PRO A 223 27.64 -6.46 -11.10
CA PRO A 223 27.00 -5.24 -11.59
C PRO A 223 25.88 -4.74 -10.67
N VAL A 224 25.82 -3.41 -10.47
CA VAL A 224 24.83 -2.76 -9.60
C VAL A 224 24.10 -1.64 -10.34
N ILE A 225 22.78 -1.58 -10.17
CA ILE A 225 21.95 -0.40 -10.46
C ILE A 225 21.26 0.04 -9.16
N ILE A 226 21.36 1.31 -8.80
CA ILE A 226 20.61 1.91 -7.68
C ILE A 226 19.50 2.77 -8.27
N VAL A 227 18.26 2.46 -7.97
CA VAL A 227 17.10 3.26 -8.40
C VAL A 227 16.64 4.09 -7.22
N LYS A 228 16.99 5.38 -7.24
CA LYS A 228 16.83 6.28 -6.12
C LYS A 228 15.71 7.27 -6.40
N ALA A 229 14.60 7.16 -5.67
CA ALA A 229 13.48 8.09 -5.81
C ALA A 229 13.58 9.29 -4.85
N TYR A 230 13.11 10.46 -5.29
CA TYR A 230 13.04 11.66 -4.47
C TYR A 230 11.85 11.59 -3.51
N GLN A 231 12.13 11.59 -2.21
CA GLN A 231 11.14 11.57 -1.15
C GLN A 231 10.71 12.99 -0.81
N SER A 232 9.48 13.38 -1.20
CA SER A 232 8.92 14.63 -0.71
C SER A 232 8.64 14.55 0.79
N GLN A 233 8.92 15.62 1.54
CA GLN A 233 8.64 15.68 2.98
C GLN A 233 7.17 15.40 3.35
N SER A 234 6.21 15.62 2.44
CA SER A 234 4.78 15.37 2.66
C SER A 234 4.32 13.93 2.39
N GLY A 235 5.19 13.03 1.93
CA GLY A 235 4.85 11.64 1.59
C GLY A 235 3.90 11.45 0.39
N THR A 236 3.35 12.54 -0.18
CA THR A 236 2.35 12.53 -1.28
C THR A 236 2.88 11.99 -2.61
N THR A 237 4.19 11.83 -2.74
CA THR A 237 4.85 11.29 -3.93
C THR A 237 5.12 9.79 -3.85
N ARG A 238 4.88 9.15 -2.71
CA ARG A 238 5.32 7.77 -2.43
C ARG A 238 4.85 6.75 -3.48
N SER A 239 3.57 6.73 -3.81
CA SER A 239 3.04 5.79 -4.80
C SER A 239 3.48 6.10 -6.24
N ARG A 240 3.65 7.39 -6.57
CA ARG A 240 4.23 7.81 -7.85
C ARG A 240 5.68 7.32 -7.97
N ASN A 241 6.47 7.48 -6.92
CA ASN A 241 7.86 7.06 -6.87
C ASN A 241 8.00 5.54 -6.96
N ALA A 242 7.18 4.81 -6.19
CA ALA A 242 7.09 3.35 -6.30
C ALA A 242 6.75 2.92 -7.74
N ARG A 243 5.80 3.61 -8.39
CA ARG A 243 5.48 3.37 -9.80
C ARG A 243 6.68 3.62 -10.72
N GLN A 244 7.38 4.75 -10.57
CA GLN A 244 8.57 5.02 -11.37
C GLN A 244 9.64 3.94 -11.21
N GLN A 245 9.91 3.50 -9.98
CA GLN A 245 10.84 2.40 -9.71
C GLN A 245 10.40 1.10 -10.39
N ARG A 246 9.11 0.76 -10.38
CA ARG A 246 8.58 -0.38 -11.15
C ARG A 246 8.86 -0.22 -12.64
N HIS A 247 8.60 0.96 -13.22
CA HIS A 247 8.88 1.20 -14.64
C HIS A 247 10.37 1.10 -14.98
N VAL A 248 11.27 1.58 -14.12
CA VAL A 248 12.72 1.40 -14.29
C VAL A 248 13.09 -0.08 -14.30
N VAL A 249 12.65 -0.83 -13.28
CA VAL A 249 12.92 -2.28 -13.18
C VAL A 249 12.34 -3.02 -14.38
N HIS A 250 11.13 -2.68 -14.81
CA HIS A 250 10.50 -3.28 -15.98
C HIS A 250 11.36 -3.08 -17.24
N GLY A 251 11.81 -1.86 -17.50
CA GLY A 251 12.68 -1.57 -18.65
C GLY A 251 14.01 -2.33 -18.59
N VAL A 252 14.61 -2.47 -17.41
CA VAL A 252 15.83 -3.26 -17.19
C VAL A 252 15.58 -4.75 -17.49
N LEU A 253 14.54 -5.35 -16.91
CA LEU A 253 14.22 -6.76 -17.11
C LEU A 253 13.76 -7.08 -18.55
N GLU A 254 13.07 -6.16 -19.20
CA GLU A 254 12.72 -6.23 -20.63
C GLU A 254 13.97 -6.20 -21.52
N HIS A 255 14.94 -5.33 -21.22
CA HIS A 255 16.22 -5.29 -21.92
C HIS A 255 17.03 -6.59 -21.77
N LEU A 256 16.98 -7.19 -20.57
CA LEU A 256 17.56 -8.51 -20.29
C LEU A 256 16.75 -9.67 -20.91
N LYS A 257 15.64 -9.38 -21.60
CA LYS A 257 14.72 -10.36 -22.19
C LYS A 257 14.14 -11.33 -21.15
N MET A 258 14.05 -10.92 -19.88
CA MET A 258 13.46 -11.72 -18.81
C MET A 258 11.94 -11.61 -18.77
N LEU A 259 11.37 -10.51 -19.28
CA LEU A 259 9.92 -10.30 -19.33
C LEU A 259 9.37 -10.60 -20.73
N ASN A 260 8.16 -11.14 -20.78
CA ASN A 260 7.37 -11.22 -22.01
C ASN A 260 6.47 -9.98 -22.17
N GLU A 261 5.88 -9.81 -23.36
CA GLU A 261 5.05 -8.65 -23.71
C GLU A 261 3.77 -8.49 -22.86
N THR A 262 3.35 -9.54 -22.15
CA THR A 262 2.13 -9.51 -21.31
C THR A 262 2.37 -8.90 -19.93
N VAL A 263 3.63 -8.81 -19.48
CA VAL A 263 3.98 -8.24 -18.18
C VAL A 263 3.94 -6.73 -18.25
N HIS A 264 3.05 -6.11 -17.49
CA HIS A 264 2.91 -4.65 -17.43
C HIS A 264 3.48 -4.09 -16.10
N PRO A 265 4.19 -2.95 -16.09
CA PRO A 265 4.73 -2.36 -14.86
C PRO A 265 3.68 -1.90 -13.83
N ASP A 266 2.43 -1.74 -14.28
CA ASP A 266 1.27 -1.49 -13.39
C ASP A 266 0.53 -2.77 -12.96
N GLN A 267 1.10 -3.95 -13.20
CA GLN A 267 0.65 -5.17 -12.55
C GLN A 267 1.10 -5.15 -11.09
N LEU A 268 0.16 -4.84 -10.19
CA LEU A 268 0.40 -4.68 -8.75
C LEU A 268 0.14 -5.96 -7.97
N LEU A 269 -0.71 -6.82 -8.52
CA LEU A 269 -1.17 -8.05 -7.89
C LEU A 269 -0.89 -9.25 -8.80
N PRO A 270 -0.70 -10.45 -8.24
CA PRO A 270 -0.69 -11.64 -9.05
C PRO A 270 -2.07 -11.86 -9.70
N PRO A 271 -2.14 -12.58 -10.83
CA PRO A 271 -3.42 -13.06 -11.36
C PRO A 271 -4.24 -13.75 -10.27
N ARG A 272 -5.57 -13.57 -10.29
CA ARG A 272 -6.44 -14.22 -9.30
C ARG A 272 -6.43 -15.72 -9.55
N GLN A 273 -6.08 -16.49 -8.52
CA GLN A 273 -6.14 -17.95 -8.54
C GLN A 273 -7.52 -18.42 -8.08
N ALA A 274 -7.90 -19.64 -8.45
CA ALA A 274 -9.23 -20.19 -8.12
C ALA A 274 -9.50 -20.29 -6.61
N ASN A 275 -8.44 -20.39 -5.79
CA ASN A 275 -8.49 -20.43 -4.33
C ASN A 275 -8.22 -19.07 -3.66
N ASP A 276 -7.93 -18.01 -4.43
CA ASP A 276 -7.72 -16.68 -3.87
C ASP A 276 -9.08 -16.05 -3.53
N ASN A 277 -9.46 -16.19 -2.27
CA ASN A 277 -10.68 -15.60 -1.70
C ASN A 277 -10.44 -14.23 -1.04
N SER A 278 -9.23 -13.67 -1.17
CA SER A 278 -8.93 -12.35 -0.57
C SER A 278 -9.64 -11.24 -1.33
N LEU A 279 -10.17 -10.28 -0.59
CA LEU A 279 -10.75 -9.05 -1.12
C LEU A 279 -9.61 -8.08 -1.46
N ARG A 280 -9.44 -7.75 -2.73
CA ARG A 280 -8.37 -6.88 -3.24
C ARG A 280 -8.84 -5.44 -3.20
N ILE A 281 -8.19 -4.61 -2.39
CA ILE A 281 -8.60 -3.24 -2.11
C ILE A 281 -7.52 -2.27 -2.59
N GLY A 282 -7.87 -1.42 -3.56
CA GLY A 282 -7.02 -0.32 -4.02
C GLY A 282 -7.20 0.90 -3.12
N VAL A 283 -6.19 1.26 -2.34
CA VAL A 283 -6.21 2.40 -1.41
C VAL A 283 -5.60 3.62 -2.07
N PHE A 284 -6.38 4.69 -2.25
CA PHE A 284 -5.87 5.92 -2.86
C PHE A 284 -4.90 6.65 -1.92
N THR A 285 -3.69 6.89 -2.41
CA THR A 285 -2.55 7.49 -1.68
C THR A 285 -1.89 8.64 -2.44
N GLY A 286 -2.48 9.07 -3.56
CA GLY A 286 -1.98 10.20 -4.35
C GLY A 286 -2.21 11.56 -3.66
N PRO A 287 -1.75 12.67 -4.29
CA PRO A 287 -2.00 14.02 -3.80
C PRO A 287 -3.44 14.25 -3.33
N GLY A 288 -3.59 14.85 -2.15
CA GLY A 288 -4.88 15.05 -1.48
C GLY A 288 -5.29 13.93 -0.51
N ALA A 289 -4.65 12.75 -0.53
CA ALA A 289 -4.86 11.69 0.46
C ALA A 289 -3.97 11.87 1.69
N VAL A 290 -4.27 12.91 2.47
CA VAL A 290 -3.46 13.33 3.64
C VAL A 290 -4.29 13.24 4.93
N SER A 291 -3.63 12.99 6.06
CA SER A 291 -4.28 13.00 7.37
C SER A 291 -3.67 14.06 8.26
N SER A 292 -4.53 14.91 8.85
CA SER A 292 -4.11 15.86 9.90
C SER A 292 -4.05 15.22 11.29
N THR A 293 -4.19 13.89 11.39
CA THR A 293 -4.27 13.15 12.65
C THR A 293 -3.33 11.94 12.69
N GLY A 294 -2.45 11.78 11.69
CA GLY A 294 -1.58 10.59 11.54
C GLY A 294 -2.29 9.33 11.02
N HIS A 295 -3.62 9.33 10.92
CA HIS A 295 -4.41 8.19 10.45
C HIS A 295 -4.63 8.24 8.93
N GLY A 296 -3.54 8.30 8.16
CA GLY A 296 -3.57 8.35 6.70
C GLY A 296 -3.80 6.97 6.06
N PRO A 297 -3.79 6.88 4.71
CA PRO A 297 -3.96 5.61 4.02
C PRO A 297 -2.89 4.57 4.39
N TYR A 298 -1.63 4.98 4.59
CA TYR A 298 -0.57 4.06 5.02
C TYR A 298 -0.76 3.56 6.45
N TRP A 299 -1.28 4.41 7.35
CA TRP A 299 -1.65 3.97 8.69
C TRP A 299 -2.74 2.90 8.61
N LEU A 300 -3.78 3.11 7.78
CA LEU A 300 -4.86 2.12 7.63
C LEU A 300 -4.31 0.76 7.15
N MET A 301 -3.53 0.78 6.06
CA MET A 301 -2.97 -0.44 5.49
C MET A 301 -2.09 -1.19 6.51
N ARG A 302 -1.31 -0.45 7.30
CA ARG A 302 -0.47 -1.02 8.35
C ARG A 302 -1.28 -1.60 9.49
N SER A 303 -2.30 -0.88 9.97
CA SER A 303 -3.16 -1.33 11.07
C SER A 303 -3.82 -2.66 10.74
N TRP A 304 -4.09 -2.91 9.46
CA TRP A 304 -4.89 -4.05 8.98
C TRP A 304 -4.08 -5.03 8.12
N GLN A 305 -2.74 -4.97 8.17
CA GLN A 305 -1.86 -5.80 7.35
C GLN A 305 -1.97 -7.31 7.64
N ASP A 306 -2.42 -7.67 8.85
CA ASP A 306 -2.54 -9.06 9.31
C ASP A 306 -3.90 -9.69 8.96
N LEU A 307 -4.77 -8.98 8.22
CA LEU A 307 -6.03 -9.52 7.73
C LEU A 307 -5.80 -10.45 6.54
N GLU A 308 -5.93 -11.76 6.75
CA GLU A 308 -5.74 -12.77 5.70
C GLU A 308 -6.80 -12.69 4.59
N ASP A 309 -7.98 -12.14 4.87
CA ASP A 309 -9.10 -12.02 3.94
C ASP A 309 -9.13 -10.69 3.17
N HIS A 310 -8.25 -9.73 3.50
CA HIS A 310 -8.19 -8.41 2.86
C HIS A 310 -6.76 -8.11 2.39
N ARG A 311 -6.62 -7.71 1.12
CA ARG A 311 -5.34 -7.25 0.60
C ARG A 311 -5.42 -5.79 0.18
N PHE A 312 -4.81 -4.93 0.97
CA PHE A 312 -4.72 -3.50 0.67
C PHE A 312 -3.49 -3.19 -0.16
N VAL A 313 -3.67 -2.43 -1.24
CA VAL A 313 -2.58 -2.02 -2.13
C VAL A 313 -2.70 -0.52 -2.41
N PRO A 314 -1.63 0.26 -2.23
CA PRO A 314 -1.66 1.68 -2.53
C PRO A 314 -1.75 1.95 -4.03
N ILE A 315 -2.59 2.91 -4.42
CA ILE A 315 -2.74 3.40 -5.79
C ILE A 315 -2.75 4.94 -5.80
N ALA A 316 -2.24 5.55 -6.87
CA ALA A 316 -2.30 6.99 -7.09
C ALA A 316 -3.10 7.33 -8.35
N GLY A 317 -3.08 8.61 -8.74
CA GLY A 317 -3.76 9.09 -9.93
C GLY A 317 -3.22 8.46 -11.22
N GLU A 318 -1.95 8.08 -11.23
CA GLU A 318 -1.30 7.35 -12.31
C GLU A 318 -1.93 5.95 -12.52
N GLU A 319 -2.05 5.14 -11.46
CA GLU A 319 -2.73 3.83 -11.53
C GLU A 319 -4.21 3.95 -11.88
N ALA A 320 -4.90 4.99 -11.38
CA ALA A 320 -6.30 5.23 -11.70
C ALA A 320 -6.51 5.63 -13.17
N ARG A 321 -5.53 6.31 -13.79
CA ARG A 321 -5.56 6.66 -15.21
C ARG A 321 -5.24 5.49 -16.13
N SER A 322 -4.51 4.49 -15.64
CA SER A 322 -4.29 3.24 -16.37
C SER A 322 -5.37 2.20 -16.04
N ASN A 323 -5.27 1.01 -16.64
CA ASN A 323 -6.17 -0.10 -16.32
C ASN A 323 -5.81 -0.80 -14.99
N ALA A 324 -4.83 -0.29 -14.22
CA ALA A 324 -4.34 -0.92 -13.00
C ALA A 324 -5.45 -1.13 -11.97
N ILE A 325 -6.39 -0.19 -11.85
CA ILE A 325 -7.47 -0.26 -10.87
C ILE A 325 -8.45 -1.42 -11.12
N ARG A 326 -8.45 -2.03 -12.32
CA ARG A 326 -9.26 -3.23 -12.62
C ARG A 326 -8.75 -4.49 -11.92
N GLN A 327 -7.58 -4.45 -11.26
CA GLN A 327 -7.06 -5.55 -10.45
C GLN A 327 -7.72 -5.67 -9.08
N PHE A 328 -8.55 -4.70 -8.70
CA PHE A 328 -9.20 -4.61 -7.38
C PHE A 328 -10.68 -4.93 -7.45
N ASP A 329 -11.23 -5.37 -6.33
CA ASP A 329 -12.66 -5.56 -6.14
C ASP A 329 -13.30 -4.29 -5.56
N VAL A 330 -12.54 -3.53 -4.77
CA VAL A 330 -12.99 -2.31 -4.09
C VAL A 330 -11.91 -1.23 -4.17
N LEU A 331 -12.33 0.02 -4.38
CA LEU A 331 -11.47 1.20 -4.22
C LEU A 331 -11.81 1.95 -2.93
N TYR A 332 -10.78 2.36 -2.20
CA TYR A 332 -10.90 3.15 -0.99
C TYR A 332 -10.30 4.55 -1.18
N PHE A 333 -11.10 5.57 -0.90
CA PHE A 333 -10.65 6.96 -0.82
C PHE A 333 -10.85 7.47 0.60
N GLY A 334 -9.75 7.73 1.31
CA GLY A 334 -9.77 8.22 2.68
C GLY A 334 -9.90 9.74 2.79
N GLY A 335 -9.64 10.23 4.00
CA GLY A 335 -9.63 11.66 4.32
C GLY A 335 -8.57 12.48 3.58
N GLY A 336 -8.63 13.80 3.76
CA GLY A 336 -7.72 14.78 3.15
C GLY A 336 -8.48 15.86 2.37
N THR A 337 -8.07 16.12 1.13
CA THR A 337 -8.63 17.18 0.28
C THR A 337 -9.21 16.60 -1.00
N SER A 338 -10.54 16.48 -1.08
CA SER A 338 -11.22 15.88 -2.24
C SER A 338 -10.94 16.59 -3.56
N THR A 339 -10.72 17.91 -3.53
CA THR A 339 -10.34 18.68 -4.72
C THR A 339 -8.96 18.25 -5.25
N GLU A 340 -7.98 18.05 -4.37
CA GLU A 340 -6.65 17.61 -4.77
C GLU A 340 -6.64 16.13 -5.18
N GLN A 341 -7.41 15.28 -4.48
CA GLN A 341 -7.64 13.89 -4.91
C GLN A 341 -8.22 13.86 -6.34
N GLY A 342 -9.28 14.65 -6.59
CA GLY A 342 -9.93 14.76 -7.89
C GLY A 342 -9.02 15.32 -8.99
N LYS A 343 -8.21 16.35 -8.69
CA LYS A 343 -7.19 16.88 -9.63
C LYS A 343 -6.11 15.86 -9.94
N SER A 344 -5.63 15.15 -8.93
CA SER A 344 -4.59 14.12 -9.05
C SER A 344 -5.01 12.95 -9.95
N LEU A 345 -6.27 12.53 -9.85
CA LEU A 345 -6.89 11.57 -10.76
C LEU A 345 -6.91 12.07 -12.21
N GLY A 346 -7.04 13.38 -12.42
CA GLY A 346 -7.33 13.95 -13.74
C GLY A 346 -8.69 13.51 -14.28
N GLU A 347 -9.05 13.97 -15.47
CA GLU A 347 -10.33 13.60 -16.09
C GLU A 347 -10.42 12.09 -16.39
N ILE A 348 -9.38 11.53 -17.02
CA ILE A 348 -9.30 10.11 -17.35
C ILE A 348 -9.41 9.24 -16.09
N GLY A 349 -8.69 9.58 -15.00
CA GLY A 349 -8.71 8.78 -13.78
C GLY A 349 -10.07 8.85 -13.08
N ARG A 350 -10.73 10.02 -13.07
CA ARG A 350 -12.09 10.15 -12.55
C ARG A 350 -13.07 9.30 -13.34
N GLU A 351 -13.01 9.34 -14.67
CA GLU A 351 -13.88 8.52 -15.53
C GLU A 351 -13.61 7.02 -15.34
N ASN A 352 -12.35 6.61 -15.22
CA ASN A 352 -12.00 5.24 -14.94
C ASN A 352 -12.54 4.76 -13.58
N VAL A 353 -12.50 5.61 -12.53
CA VAL A 353 -13.10 5.30 -11.23
C VAL A 353 -14.63 5.17 -11.33
N LYS A 354 -15.30 6.10 -12.03
CA LYS A 354 -16.75 6.01 -12.27
C LYS A 354 -17.11 4.70 -12.98
N ARG A 355 -16.41 4.38 -14.07
CA ARG A 355 -16.60 3.16 -14.84
C ARG A 355 -16.30 1.91 -14.03
N PHE A 356 -15.26 1.90 -13.20
CA PHE A 356 -14.93 0.80 -12.30
C PHE A 356 -16.12 0.46 -11.39
N ILE A 357 -16.72 1.48 -10.76
CA ILE A 357 -17.89 1.30 -9.92
C ILE A 357 -19.08 0.84 -10.77
N HIS A 358 -19.38 1.56 -11.85
CA HIS A 358 -20.50 1.24 -12.75
C HIS A 358 -20.44 -0.21 -13.26
N ASP A 359 -19.24 -0.73 -13.51
CA ASP A 359 -19.03 -2.08 -14.03
C ASP A 359 -19.21 -3.20 -12.97
N GLY A 360 -19.33 -2.87 -11.69
CA GLY A 360 -19.52 -3.84 -10.60
C GLY A 360 -18.51 -3.75 -9.46
N GLY A 361 -17.53 -2.83 -9.54
CA GLY A 361 -16.58 -2.58 -8.47
C GLY A 361 -17.21 -1.88 -7.27
N GLY A 362 -16.63 -2.10 -6.09
CA GLY A 362 -17.04 -1.43 -4.87
C GLY A 362 -16.32 -0.10 -4.64
N TYR A 363 -16.95 0.85 -3.97
CA TYR A 363 -16.31 2.08 -3.50
C TYR A 363 -16.57 2.28 -2.01
N VAL A 364 -15.50 2.52 -1.26
CA VAL A 364 -15.58 3.02 0.12
C VAL A 364 -14.95 4.41 0.19
N GLY A 365 -15.69 5.39 0.70
CA GLY A 365 -15.20 6.75 0.90
C GLY A 365 -15.26 7.16 2.37
N ALA A 366 -14.25 7.85 2.89
CA ALA A 366 -14.30 8.49 4.21
C ALA A 366 -13.91 9.95 4.11
N CYS A 367 -14.69 10.85 4.71
CA CYS A 367 -14.44 12.30 4.72
C CYS A 367 -14.23 12.88 3.29
N ALA A 368 -12.99 13.14 2.87
CA ALA A 368 -12.67 13.60 1.52
C ALA A 368 -13.11 12.63 0.42
N GLY A 369 -13.00 11.32 0.66
CA GLY A 369 -13.53 10.32 -0.26
C GLY A 369 -15.05 10.35 -0.41
N PHE A 370 -15.79 10.85 0.59
CA PHE A 370 -17.22 11.12 0.43
C PHE A 370 -17.45 12.42 -0.34
N PHE A 371 -16.75 13.52 -0.01
CA PHE A 371 -16.82 14.75 -0.81
C PHE A 371 -16.48 14.52 -2.30
N LEU A 372 -15.57 13.59 -2.61
CA LEU A 372 -15.17 13.25 -3.97
C LEU A 372 -16.35 12.68 -4.79
N LEU A 373 -17.31 12.01 -4.15
CA LEU A 373 -18.51 11.48 -4.81
C LEU A 373 -19.56 12.56 -5.11
N MET A 374 -19.57 13.65 -4.35
CA MET A 374 -20.62 14.67 -4.41
C MET A 374 -20.41 15.65 -5.58
N PRO A 375 -21.49 16.15 -6.22
CA PRO A 375 -21.47 17.09 -7.34
C PRO A 375 -21.17 18.54 -6.89
N LEU A 376 -20.09 18.72 -6.13
CA LEU A 376 -19.71 20.02 -5.58
C LEU A 376 -18.78 20.81 -6.50
N ARG A 377 -18.00 20.13 -7.34
CA ARG A 377 -16.93 20.70 -8.18
C ARG A 377 -16.74 19.86 -9.44
N SER A 378 -16.21 20.46 -10.51
CA SER A 378 -15.85 19.76 -11.75
C SER A 378 -14.77 18.69 -11.56
N THR A 379 -14.00 18.78 -10.47
CA THR A 379 -13.00 17.80 -10.07
C THR A 379 -13.56 16.63 -9.28
N SER A 380 -14.85 16.63 -8.93
CA SER A 380 -15.51 15.50 -8.26
C SER A 380 -15.91 14.41 -9.26
N LEU A 381 -16.27 13.23 -8.75
CA LEU A 381 -16.88 12.15 -9.53
C LEU A 381 -18.35 12.43 -9.88
N GLN A 382 -19.02 13.28 -9.08
CA GLN A 382 -20.39 13.76 -9.31
C GLN A 382 -21.46 12.65 -9.39
N ILE A 383 -21.28 11.58 -8.61
CA ILE A 383 -22.15 10.40 -8.63
C ILE A 383 -23.36 10.56 -7.71
N ILE A 384 -23.16 11.03 -6.48
CA ILE A 384 -24.19 10.96 -5.43
C ILE A 384 -25.04 12.24 -5.38
N GLN A 385 -26.36 12.09 -5.35
CA GLN A 385 -27.34 13.18 -5.19
C GLN A 385 -27.37 13.77 -3.77
N ALA A 386 -26.27 14.41 -3.37
CA ALA A 386 -26.08 15.00 -2.06
C ALA A 386 -25.44 16.39 -2.16
N GLU A 387 -25.88 17.29 -1.28
CA GLU A 387 -25.24 18.58 -1.06
C GLU A 387 -25.01 18.84 0.43
N ASN A 388 -24.17 19.83 0.74
CA ASN A 388 -23.92 20.20 2.13
C ASN A 388 -25.17 20.85 2.73
N VAL A 389 -25.46 20.57 4.01
CA VAL A 389 -26.54 21.24 4.75
C VAL A 389 -26.27 22.73 5.01
N HIS A 390 -25.01 23.15 4.86
CA HIS A 390 -24.55 24.52 5.11
C HIS A 390 -23.50 24.91 4.06
N GLU A 391 -23.45 26.20 3.67
CA GLU A 391 -22.47 26.73 2.69
C GLU A 391 -21.02 26.45 3.08
N ARG A 392 -20.73 26.54 4.39
CA ARG A 392 -19.46 26.14 5.00
C ARG A 392 -19.53 24.69 5.42
N SER A 393 -18.77 23.83 4.74
CA SER A 393 -18.74 22.39 4.99
C SER A 393 -17.92 21.97 6.22
N SER A 394 -17.13 22.88 6.81
CA SER A 394 -16.32 22.58 8.00
C SER A 394 -17.15 22.71 9.28
N PHE A 395 -17.52 21.59 9.91
CA PHE A 395 -18.22 21.57 11.21
C PHE A 395 -17.28 21.38 12.41
N GLY A 396 -15.97 21.24 12.20
CA GLY A 396 -14.98 21.11 13.27
C GLY A 396 -14.47 19.68 13.46
N LYS A 397 -13.89 19.42 14.63
CA LYS A 397 -13.37 18.11 15.06
C LYS A 397 -14.00 17.76 16.39
N ALA A 398 -14.56 16.57 16.50
CA ALA A 398 -15.16 16.07 17.74
C ALA A 398 -15.28 14.55 17.71
N GLU A 399 -15.52 13.96 18.87
CA GLU A 399 -16.15 12.66 18.96
C GLU A 399 -17.66 12.85 18.82
N VAL A 400 -18.29 12.05 17.95
CA VAL A 400 -19.73 12.13 17.69
C VAL A 400 -20.37 10.76 17.80
N ASN A 401 -21.61 10.70 18.30
CA ASN A 401 -22.38 9.49 18.37
C ASN A 401 -23.18 9.29 17.08
N VAL A 402 -23.15 8.06 16.56
CA VAL A 402 -23.86 7.66 15.35
C VAL A 402 -24.73 6.44 15.61
N GLU A 403 -25.88 6.36 14.94
CA GLU A 403 -26.83 5.26 15.06
C GLU A 403 -27.10 4.61 13.70
N LEU A 404 -27.00 3.28 13.62
CA LEU A 404 -27.31 2.53 12.39
C LEU A 404 -28.81 2.51 12.09
N THR A 405 -29.15 2.70 10.81
CA THR A 405 -30.49 2.42 10.27
C THR A 405 -30.73 0.91 10.14
N PRO A 406 -31.96 0.43 9.87
CA PRO A 406 -32.18 -0.99 9.58
C PRO A 406 -31.28 -1.53 8.46
N LEU A 407 -31.10 -0.77 7.37
CA LEU A 407 -30.17 -1.11 6.30
C LEU A 407 -28.70 -1.07 6.79
N GLY A 408 -28.36 -0.07 7.61
CA GLY A 408 -27.06 0.02 8.27
C GLY A 408 -26.72 -1.19 9.13
N LYS A 409 -27.67 -1.76 9.87
CA LYS A 409 -27.45 -2.98 10.66
C LYS A 409 -27.10 -4.17 9.76
N VAL A 410 -27.79 -4.32 8.64
CA VAL A 410 -27.52 -5.38 7.65
C VAL A 410 -26.12 -5.25 7.08
N LEU A 411 -25.74 -4.05 6.61
CA LEU A 411 -24.49 -3.84 5.88
C LEU A 411 -23.27 -3.58 6.78
N LEU A 412 -23.45 -2.92 7.93
CA LEU A 412 -22.36 -2.47 8.81
C LEU A 412 -22.40 -3.06 10.23
N GLY A 413 -23.58 -3.41 10.75
CA GLY A 413 -23.78 -3.87 12.13
C GLY A 413 -23.21 -5.27 12.47
N PRO A 414 -23.42 -5.79 13.69
CA PRO A 414 -23.09 -7.17 14.01
C PRO A 414 -24.11 -8.14 13.40
N SER A 415 -23.65 -9.32 12.97
CA SER A 415 -24.49 -10.38 12.37
C SER A 415 -25.62 -10.87 13.29
N ALA A 416 -25.51 -10.66 14.61
CA ALA A 416 -26.48 -11.09 15.62
C ALA A 416 -27.35 -9.96 16.20
N SER A 417 -27.36 -8.77 15.61
CA SER A 417 -28.16 -7.65 16.14
C SER A 417 -29.67 -7.85 15.92
N SER A 418 -30.46 -7.74 16.98
CA SER A 418 -31.93 -7.78 16.89
C SER A 418 -32.45 -6.61 16.03
N PRO A 419 -33.45 -6.82 15.16
CA PRO A 419 -33.99 -5.75 14.30
C PRO A 419 -34.40 -4.49 15.07
N ASN A 420 -34.90 -4.68 16.30
CA ASN A 420 -35.50 -3.63 17.13
C ASN A 420 -34.51 -2.94 18.09
N GLN A 421 -33.27 -3.40 18.21
CA GLN A 421 -32.29 -2.78 19.10
C GLN A 421 -31.56 -1.65 18.39
N ALA A 422 -31.56 -0.43 18.94
CA ALA A 422 -30.71 0.65 18.44
C ALA A 422 -29.23 0.25 18.53
N VAL A 423 -28.49 0.42 17.45
CA VAL A 423 -27.05 0.11 17.39
C VAL A 423 -26.32 1.43 17.23
N THR A 424 -25.80 1.94 18.35
CA THR A 424 -25.05 3.20 18.42
C THR A 424 -23.56 2.94 18.63
N SER A 425 -22.73 3.89 18.22
CA SER A 425 -21.29 3.88 18.47
C SER A 425 -20.72 5.30 18.36
N ASP A 426 -19.63 5.56 19.06
CA ASP A 426 -18.89 6.80 18.92
C ASP A 426 -17.99 6.75 17.69
N SER A 427 -17.75 7.91 17.09
CA SER A 427 -16.91 8.03 15.90
C SER A 427 -16.15 9.33 15.89
N ALA A 428 -14.90 9.28 15.42
CA ALA A 428 -14.13 10.48 15.21
C ALA A 428 -14.73 11.27 14.04
N TYR A 429 -15.00 12.56 14.23
CA TYR A 429 -15.41 13.48 13.18
C TYR A 429 -14.34 14.55 12.95
N SER A 430 -14.08 14.88 11.68
CA SER A 430 -13.10 15.91 11.31
C SER A 430 -13.47 16.54 9.96
N ASN A 431 -14.42 17.49 9.98
CA ASN A 431 -14.90 18.25 8.82
C ASN A 431 -15.43 17.40 7.65
N GLY A 432 -15.94 16.19 7.92
CA GLY A 432 -16.61 15.39 6.90
C GLY A 432 -17.89 16.04 6.36
N PRO A 433 -18.39 15.63 5.19
CA PRO A 433 -19.60 16.22 4.61
C PRO A 433 -20.83 15.95 5.49
N VAL A 434 -21.48 17.01 5.98
CA VAL A 434 -22.80 16.92 6.60
C VAL A 434 -23.82 17.17 5.49
N VAL A 435 -24.60 16.15 5.13
CA VAL A 435 -25.33 16.13 3.85
C VAL A 435 -26.85 16.12 3.99
N LYS A 436 -27.49 16.66 2.95
CA LYS A 436 -28.91 16.48 2.65
C LYS A 436 -29.08 16.04 1.18
N PRO A 437 -30.22 15.43 0.82
CA PRO A 437 -30.50 15.05 -0.57
C PRO A 437 -30.48 16.27 -1.50
N SER A 438 -29.96 16.09 -2.72
CA SER A 438 -29.96 17.09 -3.79
C SER A 438 -30.34 16.38 -5.11
N PRO A 439 -31.63 16.09 -5.35
CA PRO A 439 -32.06 15.23 -6.46
C PRO A 439 -31.73 15.79 -7.85
N ASP A 440 -31.58 17.12 -7.96
CA ASP A 440 -31.29 17.80 -9.22
C ASP A 440 -29.78 17.81 -9.57
N ARG A 441 -28.91 17.27 -8.70
CA ARG A 441 -27.46 17.28 -8.88
C ARG A 441 -26.88 15.91 -8.61
N GLY A 442 -26.13 15.33 -9.55
CA GLY A 442 -25.58 13.99 -9.44
C GLY A 442 -26.46 12.93 -10.10
N GLU A 443 -26.01 11.68 -10.08
CA GLU A 443 -26.58 10.61 -10.92
C GLU A 443 -27.51 9.67 -10.14
N VAL A 444 -27.21 9.37 -8.88
CA VAL A 444 -27.97 8.40 -8.09
C VAL A 444 -28.30 8.91 -6.69
N ALA A 445 -29.53 8.60 -6.23
CA ALA A 445 -29.95 8.82 -4.86
C ALA A 445 -29.22 7.86 -3.90
N TYR A 446 -29.11 8.28 -2.63
CA TYR A 446 -28.49 7.47 -1.59
C TYR A 446 -29.50 7.08 -0.52
N GLN A 447 -29.20 6.00 0.20
CA GLN A 447 -29.91 5.54 1.39
C GLN A 447 -29.03 5.73 2.63
N PRO A 448 -29.53 6.33 3.72
CA PRO A 448 -28.77 6.46 4.96
C PRO A 448 -28.48 5.08 5.60
N LEU A 449 -27.22 4.83 5.93
CA LEU A 449 -26.80 3.68 6.74
C LEU A 449 -26.68 4.02 8.21
N ALA A 450 -26.38 5.28 8.53
CA ALA A 450 -26.31 5.76 9.90
C ALA A 450 -26.65 7.24 9.98
N PHE A 451 -27.17 7.68 11.13
CA PHE A 451 -27.46 9.08 11.42
C PHE A 451 -26.59 9.61 12.55
N TYR A 452 -26.25 10.89 12.50
CA TYR A 452 -25.66 11.59 13.65
C TYR A 452 -26.70 11.80 14.76
N ARG A 453 -26.29 11.53 16.01
CA ARG A 453 -27.10 11.74 17.22
C ARG A 453 -26.55 12.83 18.13
N THR A 454 -25.26 13.12 18.00
CA THR A 454 -24.67 14.34 18.55
C THR A 454 -24.13 15.20 17.41
N GLU A 455 -23.78 16.43 17.73
CA GLU A 455 -23.24 17.37 16.77
C GLU A 455 -21.92 17.99 17.23
N THR A 456 -21.25 18.60 16.27
CA THR A 456 -20.19 19.56 16.50
C THR A 456 -20.41 20.72 15.54
N THR A 457 -19.99 21.91 15.93
CA THR A 457 -20.12 23.11 15.12
C THR A 457 -18.84 23.89 15.17
N ARG A 458 -18.45 24.46 14.03
CA ARG A 458 -17.36 25.45 13.95
C ARG A 458 -17.90 26.87 13.99
N TYR A 459 -19.13 27.07 13.50
CA TYR A 459 -19.79 28.36 13.42
C TYR A 459 -21.17 28.27 14.07
N ASN A 460 -21.60 29.33 14.75
CA ASN A 460 -22.92 29.37 15.40
C ASN A 460 -24.07 29.11 14.41
N SER A 461 -23.93 29.49 13.13
CA SER A 461 -24.92 29.24 12.08
C SER A 461 -25.12 27.76 11.74
N GLN A 462 -24.27 26.86 12.26
CA GLN A 462 -24.36 25.42 12.02
C GLN A 462 -25.12 24.66 13.11
N ALA A 463 -25.45 25.32 14.23
CA ALA A 463 -26.11 24.68 15.36
C ALA A 463 -27.44 24.01 14.95
N GLY A 464 -27.62 22.75 15.33
CA GLY A 464 -28.79 21.94 15.03
C GLY A 464 -28.82 21.36 13.61
N LEU A 465 -27.87 21.68 12.74
CA LEU A 465 -27.88 21.22 11.33
C LEU A 465 -27.32 19.80 11.15
N MET A 466 -26.54 19.29 12.11
CA MET A 466 -25.87 17.99 11.97
C MET A 466 -26.70 16.83 12.52
N ILE A 467 -27.43 17.03 13.61
CA ILE A 467 -28.25 15.97 14.23
C ILE A 467 -29.28 15.46 13.21
N ASN A 468 -29.47 14.13 13.17
CA ASN A 468 -30.36 13.43 12.25
C ASN A 468 -29.97 13.52 10.76
N THR A 469 -28.80 14.04 10.43
CA THR A 469 -28.24 13.93 9.07
C THR A 469 -27.47 12.62 8.90
N PRO A 470 -27.34 12.09 7.67
CA PRO A 470 -26.62 10.85 7.42
C PRO A 470 -25.13 10.99 7.77
N SER A 471 -24.65 10.13 8.66
CA SER A 471 -23.22 9.98 8.95
C SER A 471 -22.55 8.95 8.02
N SER A 472 -23.35 8.02 7.47
CA SER A 472 -22.92 7.05 6.47
C SER A 472 -24.04 6.81 5.48
N ILE A 473 -23.70 6.61 4.21
CA ILE A 473 -24.67 6.39 3.13
C ILE A 473 -24.32 5.15 2.30
N TYR A 474 -25.33 4.63 1.61
CA TYR A 474 -25.23 3.59 0.60
C TYR A 474 -25.84 4.07 -0.72
N ALA A 475 -25.23 3.71 -1.84
CA ALA A 475 -25.84 3.87 -3.15
C ALA A 475 -25.42 2.73 -4.08
N GLU A 476 -26.26 2.45 -5.07
CA GLU A 476 -25.91 1.59 -6.19
C GLU A 476 -25.62 2.49 -7.40
N TYR A 477 -24.57 2.15 -8.15
CA TYR A 477 -24.18 2.87 -9.36
C TYR A 477 -23.81 1.86 -10.43
N GLY A 478 -24.63 1.75 -11.48
CA GLY A 478 -24.56 0.63 -12.41
C GLY A 478 -24.71 -0.71 -11.68
N ARG A 479 -23.75 -1.60 -11.84
CA ARG A 479 -23.68 -2.90 -11.12
C ARG A 479 -22.91 -2.82 -9.81
N GLY A 480 -22.25 -1.71 -9.52
CA GLY A 480 -21.42 -1.53 -8.33
C GLY A 480 -22.16 -0.89 -7.17
N ARG A 481 -21.43 -0.81 -6.06
CA ARG A 481 -21.95 -0.36 -4.77
C ARG A 481 -21.01 0.63 -4.12
N ILE A 482 -21.60 1.62 -3.45
CA ILE A 482 -20.89 2.71 -2.83
C ILE A 482 -21.32 2.75 -1.37
N ILE A 483 -20.34 2.77 -0.46
CA ILE A 483 -20.54 3.17 0.93
C ILE A 483 -19.65 4.37 1.19
N ALA A 484 -20.22 5.45 1.73
CA ALA A 484 -19.46 6.64 2.06
C ALA A 484 -19.76 7.09 3.49
N HIS A 485 -18.69 7.34 4.26
CA HIS A 485 -18.73 7.77 5.64
C HIS A 485 -18.34 9.24 5.72
N SER A 486 -19.16 10.04 6.39
CA SER A 486 -18.83 11.42 6.70
C SER A 486 -17.83 11.50 7.84
N CYS A 487 -18.05 10.73 8.91
CA CYS A 487 -17.09 10.54 9.99
C CYS A 487 -15.97 9.56 9.61
N HIS A 488 -15.10 9.29 10.58
CA HIS A 488 -13.94 8.42 10.46
C HIS A 488 -14.13 7.14 11.30
N PRO A 489 -14.91 6.15 10.83
CA PRO A 489 -15.07 4.88 11.52
C PRO A 489 -13.81 4.00 11.45
N GLU A 490 -12.84 4.33 10.60
CA GLU A 490 -11.60 3.58 10.40
C GLU A 490 -10.58 3.69 11.54
N ARG A 491 -10.74 4.67 12.44
CA ARG A 491 -9.79 4.97 13.52
C ARG A 491 -10.51 5.20 14.84
N PRO A 492 -9.87 4.94 16.00
CA PRO A 492 -10.47 5.23 17.30
C PRO A 492 -10.84 6.71 17.46
N PRO A 493 -11.94 7.03 18.17
CA PRO A 493 -12.93 6.12 18.80
C PRO A 493 -13.93 5.44 17.84
N GLY A 494 -13.76 5.53 16.52
CA GLY A 494 -14.69 4.98 15.52
C GLY A 494 -14.88 3.45 15.50
N PRO A 495 -16.06 2.98 15.03
CA PRO A 495 -16.39 1.56 14.96
C PRO A 495 -15.67 0.90 13.79
N GLN A 496 -14.41 0.50 14.00
CA GLN A 496 -13.56 -0.09 12.96
C GLN A 496 -14.16 -1.34 12.32
N GLN A 497 -14.97 -2.09 13.08
CA GLN A 497 -15.72 -3.23 12.56
C GLN A 497 -16.78 -2.84 11.52
N TRP A 498 -17.46 -1.71 11.69
CA TRP A 498 -18.40 -1.20 10.68
C TRP A 498 -17.62 -0.82 9.43
N PHE A 499 -16.50 -0.11 9.59
CA PHE A 499 -15.64 0.24 8.47
C PHE A 499 -15.11 -0.99 7.71
N ARG A 500 -14.75 -2.07 8.42
CA ARG A 500 -14.32 -3.32 7.79
C ARG A 500 -15.45 -3.95 6.97
N ARG A 501 -16.66 -4.00 7.53
CA ARG A 501 -17.86 -4.52 6.83
C ARG A 501 -18.27 -3.67 5.63
N SER A 502 -17.87 -2.39 5.57
CA SER A 502 -18.08 -1.57 4.38
C SER A 502 -17.44 -2.20 3.14
N PHE A 503 -16.21 -2.72 3.26
CA PHE A 503 -15.50 -3.35 2.13
C PHE A 503 -16.22 -4.58 1.60
N THR A 504 -16.61 -5.51 2.49
CA THR A 504 -17.33 -6.72 2.08
C THR A 504 -18.74 -6.43 1.56
N SER A 505 -19.41 -5.39 2.09
CA SER A 505 -20.75 -4.99 1.65
C SER A 505 -20.79 -4.40 0.24
N VAL A 506 -19.74 -3.69 -0.16
CA VAL A 506 -19.62 -3.14 -1.52
C VAL A 506 -18.94 -4.08 -2.51
N ALA A 507 -18.35 -5.18 -2.02
CA ALA A 507 -17.65 -6.14 -2.86
C ALA A 507 -18.59 -6.81 -3.89
N PRO A 508 -18.03 -7.33 -5.01
CA PRO A 508 -18.75 -8.14 -5.98
C PRO A 508 -19.50 -9.31 -5.34
N PRO A 509 -20.56 -9.85 -5.99
CA PRO A 509 -21.42 -10.91 -5.42
C PRO A 509 -20.67 -12.10 -4.81
N ALA A 510 -19.54 -12.49 -5.40
CA ALA A 510 -18.71 -13.61 -4.96
C ALA A 510 -18.22 -13.50 -3.49
N TYR A 511 -18.10 -12.30 -2.94
CA TYR A 511 -17.61 -12.07 -1.57
C TYR A 511 -18.73 -11.87 -0.54
N ARG A 512 -19.98 -11.78 -0.99
CA ARG A 512 -21.11 -11.39 -0.13
C ARG A 512 -21.77 -12.56 0.58
N GLN A 513 -21.49 -13.80 0.16
CA GLN A 513 -21.99 -15.02 0.81
C GLN A 513 -20.89 -15.63 1.69
N GLY A 514 -20.96 -15.38 2.99
CA GLY A 514 -20.08 -16.01 3.98
C GLY A 514 -19.07 -15.07 4.62
N SER A 515 -19.52 -14.13 5.47
CA SER A 515 -18.62 -13.52 6.45
C SER A 515 -18.25 -14.58 7.49
N ARG A 516 -17.12 -15.27 7.31
CA ARG A 516 -16.50 -16.01 8.42
C ARG A 516 -16.02 -14.97 9.43
N GLU A 517 -16.62 -14.94 10.61
CA GLU A 517 -16.06 -14.18 11.73
C GLU A 517 -14.66 -14.72 12.03
N SER A 518 -13.66 -13.84 11.94
CA SER A 518 -12.31 -14.15 12.42
C SER A 518 -12.38 -14.35 13.93
N THR A 519 -12.09 -15.56 14.38
CA THR A 519 -12.05 -15.95 15.81
C THR A 519 -10.73 -15.60 16.50
N LYS A 520 -9.79 -14.92 15.82
CA LYS A 520 -8.52 -14.50 16.44
C LYS A 520 -8.77 -13.28 17.35
N PRO A 521 -8.33 -13.31 18.62
CA PRO A 521 -8.49 -12.17 19.51
C PRO A 521 -7.77 -10.94 18.95
N GLN A 522 -8.47 -9.81 18.91
CA GLN A 522 -7.89 -8.51 18.59
C GLN A 522 -6.76 -8.22 19.58
N ARG A 523 -5.54 -7.98 19.10
CA ARG A 523 -4.49 -7.42 19.96
C ARG A 523 -4.91 -5.99 20.32
N PRO A 524 -4.69 -5.53 21.57
CA PRO A 524 -4.97 -4.15 21.93
C PRO A 524 -4.14 -3.21 21.05
N TYR A 525 -4.80 -2.53 20.12
CA TYR A 525 -4.17 -1.52 19.28
C TYR A 525 -3.97 -0.25 20.11
N GLY A 526 -2.81 -0.16 20.73
CA GLY A 526 -2.32 1.04 21.40
C GLY A 526 -0.81 1.11 21.28
N LEU A 527 -0.31 1.70 20.19
CA LEU A 527 0.98 2.38 20.24
C LEU A 527 0.68 3.83 20.64
N PRO A 528 1.48 4.43 21.55
CA PRO A 528 1.22 5.75 22.08
C PRO A 528 1.11 6.79 20.96
N THR A 529 0.09 7.63 21.08
CA THR A 529 -0.14 8.83 20.27
C THR A 529 1.09 9.74 20.39
N GLY A 530 1.93 9.75 19.36
CA GLY A 530 3.14 10.56 19.34
C GLY A 530 4.11 10.17 18.23
N CYS A 531 3.63 10.00 17.00
CA CYS A 531 4.49 10.01 15.81
C CYS A 531 3.69 10.57 14.64
N GLU A 532 4.00 11.82 14.31
CA GLU A 532 3.67 12.40 13.01
C GLU A 532 4.47 11.65 11.93
N LEU A 533 3.77 11.07 10.95
CA LEU A 533 4.31 10.67 9.65
C LEU A 533 3.27 10.94 8.56
#